data_AF-A0A969I3X6-F1
#
_entry.id   AF-A0A969I3X6-F1
#
_cell.length_a   1.000
_cell.length_b   1.000
_cell.length_c   1.000
_cell.angle_alpha   90.00
_cell.angle_beta   90.00
_cell.angle_gamma   90.00
#
_symmetry.space_group_name_H-M   'P 1'
#
loop_
_entity.id
_entity.type
_entity.pdbx_description
1 polymer ?
#
loop_
_entity_poly.entity_id
_entity_poly.type
_entity_poly.pdbx_seq_one_letter_code
_entity_poly.pdbx_strand_id
1 'polypeptide(L)'
;GGLGALFNRGVLTSLAMHRRLGWPMLVRVGVVGLVAGVVLAIAPPEFRDNTGLREILMTGAADWHATAIAFAAHFSLTILAYGTGAPGGVFAPALLMGSALGYLVGTGSVALAGSGSEVTYALVGTGAFFTGVARVPVTAIVIVFELTADFGLVLPLMIGCGIAYLVGEAVFSGSLYQHLLEASGIDLKDEANNYETDPLARLVAADVMQRQVETLSADLTLAAAIQFFTRSNHRGFPVLDDGRAIGVITDSDLATHRGKSPQLKLRELVSGRPVTLAPTASLKDAIYLMDRYHLSHLPVVEERKLVGIVTRSDLIHAAAEQREAQPVLPAIAPSYVVYVSRSPRDGQGPPAPAVEQPADGTATAATGDRLGARAAV
;
A
#
# COMPACT_ATOMS: atom_id res chain seq x y z
N GLY A 1 15.26 -20.06 9.48
CA GLY A 1 16.06 -19.00 8.85
C GLY A 1 16.13 -19.16 7.34
N GLY A 2 17.20 -19.76 6.82
CA GLY A 2 17.45 -19.85 5.36
C GLY A 2 16.32 -20.46 4.54
N LEU A 3 15.73 -21.58 4.98
CA LEU A 3 14.57 -22.18 4.29
C LEU A 3 13.32 -21.29 4.31
N GLY A 4 13.14 -20.44 5.33
CA GLY A 4 12.07 -19.44 5.37
C GLY A 4 12.30 -18.32 4.34
N ALA A 5 13.54 -17.86 4.20
CA ALA A 5 13.92 -16.92 3.13
C ALA A 5 13.71 -17.51 1.73
N LEU A 6 14.07 -18.78 1.53
CA LEU A 6 13.82 -19.51 0.29
C LEU A 6 12.31 -19.64 0.02
N PHE A 7 11.53 -19.96 1.05
CA PHE A 7 10.08 -20.02 0.95
C PHE A 7 9.49 -18.69 0.50
N ASN A 8 9.91 -17.59 1.11
CA ASN A 8 9.45 -16.24 0.75
C ASN A 8 9.76 -15.92 -0.72
N ARG A 9 11.00 -16.16 -1.18
CA ARG A 9 11.36 -15.99 -2.60
C ARG A 9 10.54 -16.91 -3.51
N GLY A 10 10.31 -18.15 -3.09
CA GLY A 10 9.47 -19.12 -3.80
C GLY A 10 8.05 -18.60 -4.00
N VAL A 11 7.43 -18.07 -2.94
CA VAL A 11 6.08 -17.49 -3.00
C VAL A 11 6.04 -16.31 -3.98
N LEU A 12 6.99 -15.38 -3.89
CA LEU A 12 7.03 -14.19 -4.76
C LEU A 12 7.29 -14.55 -6.22
N THR A 13 8.21 -15.49 -6.48
CA THR A 13 8.49 -15.97 -7.84
C THR A 13 7.30 -16.73 -8.43
N SER A 14 6.62 -17.55 -7.62
CA SER A 14 5.38 -18.22 -8.01
C SER A 14 4.28 -17.21 -8.35
N LEU A 15 4.10 -16.16 -7.54
CA LEU A 15 3.15 -15.08 -7.81
C LEU A 15 3.48 -14.34 -9.13
N ALA A 16 4.75 -13.98 -9.33
CA ALA A 16 5.20 -13.32 -10.55
C ALA A 16 5.01 -14.20 -11.80
N MET A 17 5.28 -15.50 -11.68
CA MET A 17 5.06 -16.47 -12.75
C MET A 17 3.58 -16.55 -13.16
N HIS A 18 2.68 -16.67 -12.20
CA HIS A 18 1.24 -16.70 -12.48
C HIS A 18 0.71 -15.40 -13.08
N ARG A 19 1.25 -14.25 -12.67
CA ARG A 19 0.94 -12.94 -13.29
C ARG A 19 1.42 -12.87 -14.74
N ARG A 20 2.60 -13.44 -15.06
CA ARG A 20 3.14 -13.49 -16.43
C ARG A 20 2.35 -14.44 -17.34
N LEU A 21 1.82 -15.55 -16.82
CA LEU A 21 1.04 -16.51 -17.61
C LEU A 21 -0.31 -15.94 -18.09
N GLY A 22 -0.84 -14.88 -17.45
CA GLY A 22 -2.07 -14.21 -17.87
C GLY A 22 -3.34 -15.05 -17.77
N TRP A 23 -3.29 -16.25 -17.18
CA TRP A 23 -4.45 -17.14 -17.07
C TRP A 23 -5.54 -16.53 -16.18
N PRO A 24 -6.83 -16.78 -16.45
CA PRO A 24 -7.90 -16.39 -15.53
C PRO A 24 -7.73 -17.11 -14.18
N MET A 25 -8.17 -16.47 -13.10
CA MET A 25 -7.99 -16.97 -11.73
C MET A 25 -8.53 -18.40 -11.56
N LEU A 26 -9.70 -18.69 -12.15
CA LEU A 26 -10.34 -20.00 -12.07
C LEU A 26 -9.46 -21.13 -12.63
N VAL A 27 -8.78 -20.89 -13.75
CA VAL A 27 -7.91 -21.88 -14.39
C VAL A 27 -6.65 -22.09 -13.57
N ARG A 28 -6.04 -21.01 -13.06
CA ARG A 28 -4.87 -21.11 -12.16
C ARG A 28 -5.18 -21.95 -10.92
N VAL A 29 -6.29 -21.63 -10.25
CA VAL A 29 -6.73 -22.36 -9.06
C VAL A 29 -7.09 -23.80 -9.39
N GLY A 30 -7.78 -24.05 -10.51
CA GLY A 30 -8.14 -25.41 -10.93
C GLY A 30 -6.94 -26.30 -11.23
N VAL A 31 -5.95 -25.79 -11.96
CA VAL A 31 -4.72 -26.54 -12.28
C VAL A 31 -3.91 -26.82 -11.02
N VAL A 32 -3.70 -25.81 -10.17
CA VAL A 32 -2.94 -25.99 -8.93
C VAL A 32 -3.68 -26.91 -7.95
N GLY A 33 -5.01 -26.81 -7.88
CA GLY A 33 -5.84 -27.72 -7.09
C GLY A 33 -5.77 -29.16 -7.58
N LEU A 34 -5.76 -29.39 -8.90
CA LEU A 34 -5.57 -30.72 -9.48
C LEU A 34 -4.20 -31.30 -9.10
N VAL A 35 -3.13 -30.50 -9.25
CA VAL A 35 -1.77 -30.92 -8.87
C VAL A 35 -1.70 -31.26 -7.38
N ALA A 36 -2.21 -30.39 -6.52
CA ALA A 36 -2.26 -30.63 -5.07
C ALA A 36 -3.06 -31.90 -4.74
N GLY A 37 -4.23 -32.08 -5.38
CA GLY A 37 -5.07 -33.26 -5.18
C GLY A 37 -4.39 -34.57 -5.58
N VAL A 38 -3.67 -34.59 -6.72
CA VAL A 38 -2.91 -35.78 -7.15
C VAL A 38 -1.78 -36.10 -6.19
N VAL A 39 -1.01 -35.09 -5.76
CA VAL A 39 0.09 -35.29 -4.81
C VAL A 39 -0.43 -35.82 -3.47
N LEU A 40 -1.51 -35.25 -2.94
CA LEU A 40 -2.10 -35.67 -1.67
C LEU A 40 -2.81 -37.04 -1.77
N ALA A 41 -3.36 -37.42 -2.92
CA ALA A 41 -3.96 -38.73 -3.12
C ALA A 41 -2.93 -39.88 -2.99
N ILE A 42 -1.71 -39.64 -3.48
CA ILE A 42 -0.59 -40.59 -3.39
C ILE A 42 0.03 -40.59 -1.98
N ALA A 43 -0.12 -39.49 -1.23
CA ALA A 43 0.40 -39.37 0.12
C ALA A 43 -0.32 -40.32 1.12
N PRO A 44 0.42 -40.86 2.10
CA PRO A 44 -0.14 -41.57 3.25
C PRO A 44 -1.26 -40.78 3.94
N PRO A 45 -2.30 -41.44 4.49
CA PRO A 45 -3.47 -40.78 5.08
C PRO A 45 -3.11 -39.72 6.11
N GLU A 46 -2.07 -39.97 6.91
CA GLU A 46 -1.59 -39.10 7.98
C GLU A 46 -0.98 -37.80 7.46
N PHE A 47 -0.59 -37.75 6.18
CA PHE A 47 0.04 -36.58 5.54
C PHE A 47 -0.89 -35.82 4.60
N ARG A 48 -2.16 -36.23 4.51
CA ARG A 48 -3.13 -35.59 3.61
C ARG A 48 -3.68 -34.28 4.16
N ASP A 49 -3.64 -34.13 5.48
CA ASP A 49 -4.05 -32.90 6.15
C ASP A 49 -2.98 -32.40 7.13
N ASN A 50 -3.14 -31.13 7.52
CA ASN A 50 -2.20 -30.48 8.42
C ASN A 50 -2.29 -31.01 9.86
N THR A 51 -3.44 -31.57 10.23
CA THR A 51 -3.74 -31.99 11.61
C THR A 51 -3.06 -33.32 11.91
N GLY A 52 -3.26 -34.32 11.05
CA GLY A 52 -2.66 -35.65 11.16
C GLY A 52 -1.15 -35.60 11.09
N LEU A 53 -0.57 -34.80 10.18
CA LEU A 53 0.89 -34.66 10.11
C LEU A 53 1.42 -34.01 11.40
N ARG A 54 0.74 -33.00 11.93
CA ARG A 54 1.16 -32.41 13.21
C ARG A 54 1.06 -33.42 14.34
N GLU A 55 -0.04 -34.15 14.44
CA GLU A 55 -0.28 -35.13 15.49
C GLU A 55 0.79 -36.22 15.50
N ILE A 56 1.09 -36.85 14.36
CA ILE A 56 2.12 -37.89 14.29
C ILE A 56 3.51 -37.37 14.65
N LEU A 57 3.85 -36.13 14.27
CA LEU A 57 5.11 -35.50 14.67
C LEU A 57 5.17 -35.26 16.18
N MET A 58 4.05 -34.94 16.84
CA MET A 58 3.99 -34.75 18.29
C MET A 58 4.06 -36.07 19.07
N THR A 59 3.76 -37.21 18.44
CA THR A 59 3.93 -38.53 19.08
C THR A 59 5.38 -38.99 19.15
N GLY A 60 6.30 -38.39 18.38
CA GLY A 60 7.68 -38.86 18.28
C GLY A 60 7.85 -40.15 17.46
N ALA A 61 6.78 -40.68 16.86
CA ALA A 61 6.78 -41.95 16.15
C ALA A 61 6.82 -41.79 14.61
N ALA A 62 6.98 -40.56 14.10
CA ALA A 62 6.99 -40.30 12.67
C ALA A 62 8.30 -40.81 12.02
N ASP A 63 8.16 -41.50 10.89
CA ASP A 63 9.31 -41.89 10.07
C ASP A 63 9.95 -40.66 9.40
N TRP A 64 11.29 -40.64 9.35
CA TRP A 64 12.03 -39.48 8.86
C TRP A 64 11.96 -39.33 7.34
N HIS A 65 11.93 -40.45 6.58
CA HIS A 65 11.78 -40.39 5.13
C HIS A 65 10.41 -39.84 4.75
N ALA A 66 9.38 -40.37 5.41
CA ALA A 66 8.01 -39.93 5.26
C ALA A 66 7.84 -38.43 5.60
N THR A 67 8.44 -37.99 6.71
CA THR A 67 8.42 -36.58 7.14
C THR A 67 9.14 -35.66 6.13
N ALA A 68 10.27 -36.10 5.58
CA ALA A 68 11.00 -35.32 4.57
C ALA A 68 10.21 -35.15 3.27
N ILE A 69 9.53 -36.21 2.81
CA ILE A 69 8.65 -36.17 1.65
C ILE A 69 7.45 -35.24 1.94
N ALA A 70 6.83 -35.38 3.11
CA ALA A 70 5.70 -34.55 3.52
C ALA A 70 6.10 -33.06 3.57
N PHE A 71 7.27 -32.74 4.15
CA PHE A 71 7.80 -31.38 4.16
C PHE A 71 8.01 -30.83 2.75
N ALA A 72 8.69 -31.59 1.87
CA ALA A 72 8.96 -31.14 0.50
C ALA A 72 7.68 -30.93 -0.31
N ALA A 73 6.70 -31.82 -0.15
CA ALA A 73 5.39 -31.71 -0.79
C ALA A 73 4.65 -30.46 -0.29
N HIS A 74 4.50 -30.29 1.02
CA HIS A 74 3.80 -29.12 1.59
C HIS A 74 4.50 -27.81 1.25
N PHE A 75 5.84 -27.78 1.28
CA PHE A 75 6.64 -26.60 0.90
C PHE A 75 6.36 -26.18 -0.54
N SER A 76 6.42 -27.12 -1.47
CA SER A 76 6.22 -26.85 -2.90
C SER A 76 4.76 -26.52 -3.23
N LEU A 77 3.81 -27.28 -2.67
CA LEU A 77 2.38 -27.07 -2.88
C LEU A 77 1.91 -25.74 -2.29
N THR A 78 2.42 -25.34 -1.13
CA THR A 78 2.03 -24.05 -0.52
C THR A 78 2.54 -22.88 -1.37
N ILE A 79 3.78 -22.95 -1.88
CA ILE A 79 4.32 -21.94 -2.81
C ILE A 79 3.46 -21.84 -4.08
N LEU A 80 3.08 -22.98 -4.66
CA LEU A 80 2.27 -23.04 -5.87
C LEU A 80 0.85 -22.50 -5.62
N ALA A 81 0.21 -22.95 -4.53
CA ALA A 81 -1.14 -22.54 -4.12
C ALA A 81 -1.21 -21.04 -3.87
N TYR A 82 -0.25 -20.48 -3.12
CA TYR A 82 -0.25 -19.05 -2.83
C TYR A 82 -0.01 -18.19 -4.08
N GLY A 83 0.83 -18.68 -5.02
CA GLY A 83 1.09 -17.99 -6.28
C GLY A 83 -0.13 -17.79 -7.17
N THR A 84 -1.20 -18.58 -6.98
CA THR A 84 -2.46 -18.41 -7.74
C THR A 84 -3.12 -17.04 -7.51
N GLY A 85 -2.85 -16.42 -6.35
CA GLY A 85 -3.53 -15.19 -5.90
C GLY A 85 -4.91 -15.45 -5.28
N ALA A 86 -5.27 -16.71 -5.01
CA ALA A 86 -6.47 -17.04 -4.27
C ALA A 86 -6.41 -16.53 -2.81
N PRO A 87 -7.53 -16.06 -2.24
CA PRO A 87 -7.57 -15.65 -0.85
C PRO A 87 -7.23 -16.85 0.05
N GLY A 88 -6.12 -16.74 0.79
CA GLY A 88 -5.61 -17.81 1.63
C GLY A 88 -4.49 -17.31 2.55
N GLY A 89 -4.23 -18.05 3.62
CA GLY A 89 -3.18 -17.74 4.60
C GLY A 89 -1.98 -18.67 4.48
N VAL A 90 -0.78 -18.15 4.79
CA VAL A 90 0.46 -18.94 4.90
C VAL A 90 0.77 -19.39 6.33
N PHE A 91 -0.02 -18.94 7.30
CA PHE A 91 0.25 -19.12 8.73
C PHE A 91 0.29 -20.59 9.16
N ALA A 92 -0.82 -21.32 8.98
CA ALA A 92 -0.90 -22.73 9.39
C ALA A 92 0.10 -23.64 8.64
N PRO A 93 0.27 -23.51 7.31
CA PRO A 93 1.32 -24.24 6.59
C PRO A 93 2.73 -23.94 7.11
N ALA A 94 3.04 -22.68 7.45
CA ALA A 94 4.34 -22.31 7.99
C ALA A 94 4.62 -22.96 9.35
N LEU A 95 3.64 -23.02 10.25
CA LEU A 95 3.79 -23.71 11.53
C LEU A 95 4.06 -25.20 11.31
N LEU A 96 3.27 -25.87 10.48
CA LEU A 96 3.41 -27.29 10.18
C LEU A 96 4.76 -27.62 9.53
N MET A 97 5.16 -26.87 8.51
CA MET A 97 6.46 -27.04 7.86
C MET A 97 7.60 -26.82 8.85
N GLY A 98 7.45 -25.88 9.78
CA GLY A 98 8.37 -25.68 10.89
C GLY A 98 8.45 -26.89 11.81
N SER A 99 7.31 -27.48 12.18
CA SER A 99 7.27 -28.72 12.97
C SER A 99 8.00 -29.86 12.26
N ALA A 100 7.70 -30.09 10.98
CA ALA A 100 8.33 -31.16 10.19
C ALA A 100 9.83 -30.94 10.03
N LEU A 101 10.27 -29.71 9.70
CA LEU A 101 11.68 -29.39 9.58
C LEU A 101 12.42 -29.54 10.93
N GLY A 102 11.81 -29.07 12.02
CA GLY A 102 12.34 -29.23 13.37
C GLY A 102 12.46 -30.70 13.75
N TYR A 103 11.45 -31.51 13.45
CA TYR A 103 11.47 -32.95 13.70
C TYR A 103 12.63 -33.63 12.97
N LEU A 104 12.84 -33.33 11.68
CA LEU A 104 13.96 -33.88 10.89
C LEU A 104 15.32 -33.51 11.49
N VAL A 105 15.48 -32.26 11.94
CA VAL A 105 16.68 -31.81 12.66
C VAL A 105 16.82 -32.56 13.99
N GLY A 106 15.70 -32.78 14.68
CA GLY A 106 15.62 -33.53 15.94
C GLY A 106 16.06 -34.98 15.77
N THR A 107 15.53 -35.71 14.78
CA THR A 107 15.92 -37.09 14.49
C THR A 107 17.42 -37.21 14.24
N GLY A 108 17.99 -36.28 13.46
CA GLY A 108 19.44 -36.24 13.23
C GLY A 108 20.24 -35.93 14.51
N SER A 109 19.77 -34.96 15.31
CA SER A 109 20.41 -34.57 16.56
C SER A 109 20.38 -35.68 17.61
N VAL A 110 19.23 -36.33 17.80
CA VAL A 110 19.06 -37.46 18.73
C VAL A 110 19.91 -38.64 18.30
N ALA A 111 19.97 -38.95 17.00
CA ALA A 111 20.83 -40.00 16.46
C ALA A 111 22.33 -39.73 16.73
N LEU A 112 22.76 -38.47 16.71
CA LEU A 112 24.15 -38.06 16.94
C LEU A 112 24.51 -37.95 18.44
N ALA A 113 23.62 -37.37 19.25
CA ALA A 113 23.86 -37.07 20.66
C ALA A 113 23.41 -38.19 21.61
N GLY A 114 22.61 -39.15 21.13
CA GLY A 114 22.07 -40.27 21.92
C GLY A 114 21.06 -39.87 22.99
N SER A 115 20.62 -38.61 23.02
CA SER A 115 19.66 -38.08 23.98
C SER A 115 18.91 -36.87 23.41
N GLY A 116 17.72 -36.61 23.94
CA GLY A 116 16.84 -35.53 23.50
C GLY A 116 15.44 -36.03 23.13
N SER A 117 14.61 -35.12 22.61
CA SER A 117 13.25 -35.42 22.15
C SER A 117 13.01 -34.75 20.80
N GLU A 118 12.67 -35.53 19.79
CA GLU A 118 12.32 -35.07 18.44
C GLU A 118 11.16 -34.07 18.50
N VAL A 119 10.23 -34.28 19.44
CA VAL A 119 9.07 -33.41 19.67
C VAL A 119 9.53 -32.01 20.11
N THR A 120 10.53 -31.92 21.00
CA THR A 120 11.09 -30.62 21.43
C THR A 120 11.69 -29.86 20.25
N TYR A 121 12.43 -30.55 19.38
CA TYR A 121 12.98 -29.93 18.16
C TYR A 121 11.88 -29.53 17.17
N ALA A 122 10.82 -30.32 17.02
CA ALA A 122 9.67 -29.98 16.20
C ALA A 122 8.98 -28.69 16.71
N LEU A 123 8.78 -28.56 18.03
CA LEU A 123 8.20 -27.35 18.62
C LEU A 123 9.08 -26.11 18.43
N VAL A 124 10.40 -26.24 18.62
CA VAL A 124 11.34 -25.13 18.33
C VAL A 124 11.36 -24.79 16.84
N GLY A 125 11.35 -25.80 15.96
CA GLY A 125 11.30 -25.65 14.51
C GLY A 125 10.05 -24.92 14.02
N THR A 126 8.91 -25.17 14.67
CA THR A 126 7.63 -24.47 14.43
C THR A 126 7.81 -22.96 14.54
N GLY A 127 8.35 -22.50 15.67
CA GLY A 127 8.61 -21.08 15.91
C GLY A 127 9.71 -20.52 15.00
N ALA A 128 10.79 -21.27 14.81
CA ALA A 128 11.94 -20.84 14.01
C ALA A 128 11.63 -20.69 12.51
N PHE A 129 10.87 -21.61 11.92
CA PHE A 129 10.46 -21.49 10.52
C PHE A 129 9.46 -20.36 10.33
N PHE A 130 8.43 -20.27 11.20
CA PHE A 130 7.46 -19.19 11.15
C PHE A 130 8.12 -17.82 11.30
N THR A 131 9.08 -17.68 12.22
CA THR A 131 9.90 -16.47 12.37
C THR A 131 10.69 -16.15 11.10
N GLY A 132 11.26 -17.17 10.44
CA GLY A 132 11.98 -16.99 9.18
C GLY A 132 11.10 -16.51 8.03
N VAL A 133 9.81 -16.86 8.02
CA VAL A 133 8.83 -16.45 7.00
C VAL A 133 8.25 -15.07 7.31
N ALA A 134 7.76 -14.88 8.54
CA ALA A 134 6.94 -13.75 8.94
C ALA A 134 7.69 -12.63 9.69
N ARG A 135 8.94 -12.85 10.12
CA ARG A 135 9.77 -11.90 10.89
C ARG A 135 9.20 -11.46 12.23
N VAL A 136 8.44 -12.33 12.89
CA VAL A 136 7.83 -12.05 14.20
C VAL A 136 8.29 -13.07 15.26
N PRO A 137 9.52 -12.93 15.79
CA PRO A 137 10.09 -13.89 16.74
C PRO A 137 9.29 -13.97 18.04
N VAL A 138 8.90 -12.82 18.61
CA VAL A 138 8.15 -12.77 19.88
C VAL A 138 6.79 -13.46 19.72
N THR A 139 6.06 -13.15 18.65
CA THR A 139 4.77 -13.77 18.36
C THR A 139 4.90 -15.27 18.15
N ALA A 140 5.94 -15.73 17.45
CA ALA A 140 6.20 -17.15 17.25
C ALA A 140 6.42 -17.90 18.57
N ILE A 141 7.21 -17.31 19.48
CA ILE A 141 7.47 -17.88 20.81
C ILE A 141 6.17 -17.98 21.60
N VAL A 142 5.38 -16.90 21.63
CA VAL A 142 4.09 -16.87 22.34
C VAL A 142 3.12 -17.90 21.77
N ILE A 143 3.01 -18.03 20.43
CA ILE A 143 2.13 -19.02 19.80
C ILE A 143 2.52 -20.44 20.22
N VAL A 144 3.80 -20.79 20.14
CA VAL A 144 4.24 -22.15 20.51
C VAL A 144 4.06 -22.38 22.01
N PHE A 145 4.36 -21.39 22.84
CA PHE A 145 4.15 -21.46 24.28
C PHE A 145 2.67 -21.65 24.65
N GLU A 146 1.75 -20.89 24.06
CA GLU A 146 0.31 -21.02 24.31
C GLU A 146 -0.21 -22.39 23.86
N LEU A 147 0.33 -22.95 22.77
CA LEU A 147 -0.06 -24.27 22.28
C LEU A 147 0.46 -25.42 23.15
N THR A 148 1.56 -25.23 23.89
CA THR A 148 2.20 -26.29 24.69
C THR A 148 2.04 -26.11 26.19
N ALA A 149 1.81 -24.88 26.66
CA ALA A 149 1.85 -24.44 28.05
C ALA A 149 3.14 -24.86 28.82
N ASP A 150 4.26 -25.05 28.10
CA ASP A 150 5.53 -25.51 28.68
C ASP A 150 6.57 -24.38 28.73
N PHE A 151 6.85 -23.91 29.94
CA PHE A 151 7.85 -22.88 30.21
C PHE A 151 9.29 -23.34 29.88
N GLY A 152 9.57 -24.64 29.91
CA GLY A 152 10.87 -25.20 29.54
C GLY A 152 11.25 -24.96 28.09
N LEU A 153 10.25 -24.78 27.20
CA LEU A 153 10.47 -24.52 25.78
C LEU A 153 10.76 -23.07 25.45
N VAL A 154 10.44 -22.13 26.35
CA VAL A 154 10.54 -20.68 26.06
C VAL A 154 11.97 -20.29 25.72
N LEU A 155 12.96 -20.74 26.50
CA LEU A 155 14.37 -20.41 26.25
C LEU A 155 14.90 -21.01 24.93
N PRO A 156 14.72 -22.31 24.64
CA PRO A 156 15.04 -22.88 23.32
C PRO A 156 14.35 -22.15 22.16
N LEU A 157 13.08 -21.78 22.32
CA LEU A 157 12.32 -21.02 21.32
C LEU A 157 12.91 -19.64 21.09
N MET A 158 13.30 -18.92 22.14
CA MET A 158 13.93 -17.60 22.02
C MET A 158 15.22 -17.67 21.21
N ILE A 159 16.08 -18.64 21.51
CA ILE A 159 17.35 -18.82 20.80
C ILE A 159 17.08 -19.25 19.35
N GLY A 160 16.22 -20.25 19.13
CA GLY A 160 15.88 -20.76 17.80
C GLY A 160 15.24 -19.70 16.89
N CYS A 161 14.27 -18.94 17.42
CA CYS A 161 13.62 -17.85 16.70
C CYS A 161 14.59 -16.69 16.46
N GLY A 162 15.41 -16.32 17.44
CA GLY A 162 16.43 -15.27 17.29
C GLY A 162 17.43 -15.58 16.18
N ILE A 163 18.00 -16.79 16.17
CA ILE A 163 18.91 -17.24 15.10
C ILE A 163 18.17 -17.31 13.77
N ALA A 164 16.95 -17.85 13.74
CA ALA A 164 16.17 -17.92 12.51
C ALA A 164 15.85 -16.55 11.92
N TYR A 165 15.58 -15.56 12.77
CA TYR A 165 15.40 -14.16 12.40
C TYR A 165 16.68 -13.62 11.76
N LEU A 166 17.82 -13.68 12.47
CA LEU A 166 19.11 -13.16 11.99
C LEU A 166 19.54 -13.79 10.67
N VAL A 167 19.51 -15.13 10.59
CA VAL A 167 19.88 -15.87 9.37
C VAL A 167 18.93 -15.52 8.23
N GLY A 168 17.63 -15.48 8.50
CA GLY A 168 16.69 -15.11 7.46
C GLY A 168 16.96 -13.68 6.99
N GLU A 169 17.23 -12.74 7.90
CA GLU A 169 17.35 -11.31 7.57
C GLU A 169 18.59 -11.06 6.72
N ALA A 170 19.68 -11.80 7.01
CA ALA A 170 20.89 -11.80 6.21
C ALA A 170 20.69 -12.38 4.79
N VAL A 171 19.82 -13.38 4.63
CA VAL A 171 19.60 -14.04 3.32
C VAL A 171 18.58 -13.30 2.45
N PHE A 172 17.47 -12.85 3.04
CA PHE A 172 16.40 -12.14 2.35
C PHE A 172 15.68 -11.23 3.35
N SER A 173 16.06 -9.96 3.39
CA SER A 173 15.58 -8.98 4.36
C SER A 173 14.08 -8.74 4.24
N GLY A 174 13.43 -8.45 5.36
CA GLY A 174 11.99 -8.19 5.43
C GLY A 174 11.12 -9.46 5.52
N SER A 175 9.84 -9.25 5.81
CA SER A 175 8.85 -10.31 5.98
C SER A 175 8.15 -10.65 4.68
N LEU A 176 7.60 -11.85 4.57
CA LEU A 176 6.76 -12.22 3.42
C LEU A 176 5.64 -11.20 3.21
N TYR A 177 4.99 -10.74 4.28
CA TYR A 177 3.90 -9.77 4.21
C TYR A 177 4.34 -8.42 3.66
N GLN A 178 5.52 -7.94 4.07
CA GLN A 178 6.09 -6.73 3.49
C GLN A 178 6.33 -6.89 1.99
N HIS A 179 6.95 -7.99 1.57
CA HIS A 179 7.19 -8.23 0.13
C HIS A 179 5.89 -8.40 -0.67
N LEU A 180 4.83 -8.92 -0.07
CA LEU A 180 3.51 -9.02 -0.72
C LEU A 180 2.84 -7.65 -0.88
N LEU A 181 3.03 -6.74 0.08
CA LEU A 181 2.60 -5.34 -0.02
C LEU A 181 3.39 -4.61 -1.11
N GLU A 182 4.72 -4.74 -1.10
CA GLU A 182 5.61 -4.19 -2.13
C GLU A 182 5.21 -4.71 -3.53
N ALA A 183 4.94 -6.02 -3.66
CA ALA A 183 4.46 -6.62 -4.91
C ALA A 183 3.04 -6.19 -5.33
N SER A 184 2.30 -5.55 -4.44
CA SER A 184 0.98 -4.94 -4.71
C SER A 184 1.09 -3.44 -4.99
N GLY A 185 2.31 -2.89 -5.02
CA GLY A 185 2.56 -1.45 -5.23
C GLY A 185 2.40 -0.60 -3.97
N ILE A 186 2.35 -1.21 -2.79
CA ILE A 186 2.29 -0.53 -1.50
C ILE A 186 3.69 -0.58 -0.90
N ASP A 187 4.44 0.52 -1.00
CA ASP A 187 5.77 0.61 -0.39
C ASP A 187 5.65 1.12 1.06
N LEU A 188 6.11 0.33 2.02
CA LEU A 188 6.14 0.70 3.44
C LEU A 188 7.41 1.51 3.80
N LYS A 189 8.46 1.44 2.97
CA LYS A 189 9.72 2.17 3.19
C LYS A 189 9.57 3.65 2.86
N ASP A 190 8.57 3.99 2.05
CA ASP A 190 8.17 5.36 1.72
C ASP A 190 7.68 6.18 2.93
N GLU A 191 7.39 5.58 4.10
CA GLU A 191 7.05 6.38 5.28
C GLU A 191 8.26 6.64 6.20
N ALA A 192 9.20 5.70 6.29
CA ALA A 192 10.33 5.78 7.23
C ALA A 192 11.63 6.36 6.63
N ASN A 193 11.92 6.12 5.34
CA ASN A 193 13.13 6.61 4.66
C ASN A 193 12.94 7.94 3.92
N ASN A 194 11.70 8.41 3.78
CA ASN A 194 11.34 9.64 3.05
C ASN A 194 11.60 10.96 3.80
N TYR A 195 12.46 10.96 4.83
CA TYR A 195 13.01 12.21 5.35
C TYR A 195 14.20 12.71 4.52
N GLU A 196 14.99 11.83 3.89
CA GLU A 196 16.21 12.22 3.17
C GLU A 196 16.08 12.22 1.63
N THR A 197 15.16 11.42 1.07
CA THR A 197 15.05 11.19 -0.39
C THR A 197 13.71 11.61 -1.01
N ASP A 198 12.73 12.02 -0.22
CA ASP A 198 11.45 12.52 -0.74
C ASP A 198 11.64 13.91 -1.37
N PRO A 199 11.43 14.06 -2.68
CA PRO A 199 11.56 15.36 -3.36
C PRO A 199 10.60 16.41 -2.79
N LEU A 200 9.42 16.01 -2.31
CA LEU A 200 8.47 16.91 -1.65
C LEU A 200 8.93 17.32 -0.25
N ALA A 201 9.74 16.51 0.44
CA ALA A 201 10.27 16.85 1.76
C ALA A 201 11.33 17.96 1.72
N ARG A 202 11.92 18.22 0.55
CA ARG A 202 12.90 19.31 0.35
C ARG A 202 12.25 20.65 0.05
N LEU A 203 11.01 20.65 -0.43
CA LEU A 203 10.30 21.88 -0.77
C LEU A 203 9.71 22.51 0.49
N VAL A 204 9.80 23.83 0.55
CA VAL A 204 9.15 24.65 1.57
C VAL A 204 8.00 25.45 0.97
N ALA A 205 7.12 25.97 1.82
CA ALA A 205 6.00 26.81 1.41
C ALA A 205 6.45 27.98 0.52
N ALA A 206 7.63 28.58 0.77
CA ALA A 206 8.18 29.66 -0.03
C ALA A 206 8.46 29.29 -1.50
N ASP A 207 8.72 28.01 -1.80
CA ASP A 207 9.02 27.53 -3.15
C ASP A 207 7.77 27.40 -4.02
N VAL A 208 6.59 27.25 -3.39
CA VAL A 208 5.35 26.88 -4.08
C VAL A 208 4.22 27.90 -3.87
N MET A 209 4.34 28.78 -2.87
CA MET A 209 3.31 29.77 -2.57
C MET A 209 3.13 30.80 -3.69
N GLN A 210 1.88 31.21 -3.89
CA GLN A 210 1.55 32.38 -4.69
C GLN A 210 1.78 33.64 -3.86
N ARG A 211 2.65 34.55 -4.35
CA ARG A 211 3.02 35.79 -3.63
C ARG A 211 2.06 36.95 -3.87
N GLN A 212 1.44 37.01 -5.06
CA GLN A 212 0.44 38.03 -5.38
C GLN A 212 -0.93 37.53 -4.91
N VAL A 213 -1.27 37.83 -3.66
CA VAL A 213 -2.50 37.35 -3.02
C VAL A 213 -3.57 38.43 -3.06
N GLU A 214 -4.70 38.13 -3.69
CA GLU A 214 -5.91 38.93 -3.53
C GLU A 214 -6.48 38.69 -2.12
N THR A 215 -6.85 39.77 -1.44
CA THR A 215 -7.33 39.70 -0.05
C THR A 215 -8.59 40.51 0.17
N LEU A 216 -9.40 40.10 1.14
CA LEU A 216 -10.62 40.82 1.54
C LEU A 216 -10.40 41.55 2.87
N SER A 217 -11.02 42.71 3.02
CA SER A 217 -11.02 43.42 4.30
C SER A 217 -11.96 42.74 5.30
N ALA A 218 -11.54 42.69 6.57
CA ALA A 218 -12.35 42.23 7.70
C ALA A 218 -13.65 43.03 7.89
N ASP A 219 -13.68 44.29 7.45
CA ASP A 219 -14.85 45.17 7.50
C ASP A 219 -15.76 45.05 6.26
N LEU A 220 -15.36 44.25 5.26
CA LEU A 220 -16.17 44.01 4.08
C LEU A 220 -17.48 43.30 4.48
N THR A 221 -18.59 43.71 3.88
CA THR A 221 -19.88 43.09 4.13
C THR A 221 -20.02 41.78 3.35
N LEU A 222 -20.83 40.86 3.87
CA LEU A 222 -21.13 39.58 3.23
C LEU A 222 -21.67 39.77 1.80
N ALA A 223 -22.52 40.77 1.57
CA ALA A 223 -23.03 41.07 0.22
C ALA A 223 -21.92 41.48 -0.75
N ALA A 224 -21.01 42.34 -0.31
CA ALA A 224 -19.89 42.79 -1.14
C ALA A 224 -18.88 41.67 -1.38
N ALA A 225 -18.65 40.80 -0.38
CA ALA A 225 -17.83 39.60 -0.54
C ALA A 225 -18.43 38.64 -1.58
N ILE A 226 -19.73 38.37 -1.55
CA ILE A 226 -20.40 37.54 -2.56
C ILE A 226 -20.23 38.14 -3.97
N GLN A 227 -20.38 39.46 -4.11
CA GLN A 227 -20.16 40.13 -5.39
C GLN A 227 -18.69 40.11 -5.83
N PHE A 228 -17.75 40.10 -4.89
CA PHE A 228 -16.32 39.97 -5.20
C PHE A 228 -16.01 38.59 -5.77
N PHE A 229 -16.51 37.52 -5.12
CA PHE A 229 -16.34 36.14 -5.58
C PHE A 229 -16.91 35.88 -6.98
N THR A 230 -18.00 36.55 -7.38
CA THR A 230 -18.55 36.38 -8.74
C THR A 230 -17.70 37.03 -9.84
N ARG A 231 -16.79 37.93 -9.47
CA ARG A 231 -15.89 38.63 -10.40
C ARG A 231 -14.48 38.04 -10.45
N SER A 232 -14.11 37.24 -9.46
CA SER A 232 -12.79 36.62 -9.37
C SER A 232 -12.86 35.14 -9.73
N ASN A 233 -11.75 34.60 -10.24
CA ASN A 233 -11.61 33.16 -10.53
C ASN A 233 -11.11 32.36 -9.31
N HIS A 234 -10.81 33.01 -8.19
CA HIS A 234 -10.34 32.36 -6.98
C HIS A 234 -11.52 31.87 -6.11
N ARG A 235 -11.35 30.69 -5.52
CA ARG A 235 -12.36 30.05 -4.66
C ARG A 235 -12.15 30.28 -3.16
N GLY A 236 -11.12 31.03 -2.79
CA GLY A 236 -10.87 31.41 -1.41
C GLY A 236 -9.92 32.60 -1.31
N PHE A 237 -10.16 33.45 -0.30
CA PHE A 237 -9.38 34.65 -0.06
C PHE A 237 -9.02 34.79 1.42
N PRO A 238 -7.76 35.17 1.73
CA PRO A 238 -7.42 35.62 3.06
C PRO A 238 -8.18 36.89 3.41
N VAL A 239 -8.70 36.93 4.64
CA VAL A 239 -9.33 38.11 5.22
C VAL A 239 -8.30 38.80 6.11
N LEU A 240 -8.10 40.10 5.88
CA LEU A 240 -7.14 40.93 6.59
C LEU A 240 -7.82 41.95 7.50
N ASP A 241 -7.29 42.12 8.70
CA ASP A 241 -7.61 43.20 9.64
C ASP A 241 -6.31 43.97 9.92
N ASP A 242 -6.25 45.25 9.55
CA ASP A 242 -5.04 46.09 9.64
C ASP A 242 -3.76 45.42 9.10
N GLY A 243 -3.88 44.73 7.96
CA GLY A 243 -2.77 44.05 7.29
C GLY A 243 -2.37 42.69 7.88
N ARG A 244 -3.08 42.22 8.92
CA ARG A 244 -2.88 40.89 9.53
C ARG A 244 -3.94 39.92 9.05
N ALA A 245 -3.52 38.72 8.64
CA ALA A 245 -4.46 37.67 8.31
C ALA A 245 -5.21 37.21 9.56
N ILE A 246 -6.54 37.25 9.51
CA ILE A 246 -7.42 36.74 10.58
C ILE A 246 -8.13 35.44 10.19
N GLY A 247 -8.07 35.07 8.90
CA GLY A 247 -8.53 33.77 8.39
C GLY A 247 -8.72 33.77 6.89
N VAL A 248 -9.39 32.75 6.40
CA VAL A 248 -9.70 32.55 4.99
C VAL A 248 -11.20 32.36 4.86
N ILE A 249 -11.78 32.94 3.83
CA ILE A 249 -13.16 32.67 3.43
C ILE A 249 -13.17 32.05 2.04
N THR A 250 -13.97 31.02 1.85
CA THR A 250 -14.14 30.29 0.59
C THR A 250 -15.54 30.45 0.01
N ASP A 251 -15.71 30.04 -1.24
CA ASP A 251 -17.02 30.00 -1.91
C ASP A 251 -18.04 29.13 -1.14
N SER A 252 -17.55 28.04 -0.57
CA SER A 252 -18.28 27.07 0.22
C SER A 252 -18.71 27.66 1.57
N ASP A 253 -17.85 28.49 2.19
CA ASP A 253 -18.20 29.24 3.40
C ASP A 253 -19.29 30.27 3.10
N LEU A 254 -19.20 30.99 1.98
CA LEU A 254 -20.21 31.97 1.58
C LEU A 254 -21.56 31.31 1.30
N ALA A 255 -21.57 30.14 0.66
CA ALA A 255 -22.79 29.38 0.37
C ALA A 255 -23.55 29.02 1.67
N THR A 256 -22.81 28.62 2.71
CA THR A 256 -23.36 28.29 4.04
C THR A 256 -23.98 29.50 4.75
N HIS A 257 -23.59 30.71 4.35
CA HIS A 257 -24.00 31.97 5.00
C HIS A 257 -25.02 32.80 4.21
N ARG A 258 -25.53 32.32 3.07
CA ARG A 258 -26.47 33.07 2.19
C ARG A 258 -27.76 33.55 2.87
N GLY A 259 -28.17 32.93 3.98
CA GLY A 259 -29.35 33.34 4.76
C GLY A 259 -29.08 34.36 5.87
N LYS A 260 -27.82 34.73 6.12
CA LYS A 260 -27.46 35.76 7.11
C LYS A 260 -27.64 37.16 6.56
N SER A 261 -27.61 38.16 7.46
CA SER A 261 -27.74 39.57 7.09
C SER A 261 -26.69 39.96 6.02
N PRO A 262 -27.11 40.59 4.90
CA PRO A 262 -26.19 41.09 3.87
C PRO A 262 -25.14 42.09 4.40
N GLN A 263 -25.44 42.76 5.52
CA GLN A 263 -24.56 43.76 6.17
C GLN A 263 -23.56 43.15 7.16
N LEU A 264 -23.66 41.84 7.44
CA LEU A 264 -22.74 41.15 8.34
C LEU A 264 -21.30 41.31 7.84
N LYS A 265 -20.37 41.66 8.72
CA LYS A 265 -18.96 41.84 8.35
C LYS A 265 -18.21 40.52 8.31
N LEU A 266 -17.19 40.44 7.45
CA LEU A 266 -16.38 39.22 7.33
C LEU A 266 -15.69 38.83 8.65
N ARG A 267 -15.28 39.78 9.49
CA ARG A 267 -14.70 39.46 10.82
C ARG A 267 -15.60 38.61 11.72
N GLU A 268 -16.92 38.75 11.57
CA GLU A 268 -17.90 37.98 12.36
C GLU A 268 -18.08 36.56 11.81
N LEU A 269 -17.69 36.32 10.57
CA LEU A 269 -17.70 35.01 9.92
C LEU A 269 -16.39 34.26 10.12
N VAL A 270 -15.29 35.01 10.04
CA VAL A 270 -13.92 34.51 10.16
C VAL A 270 -13.45 34.73 11.60
N SER A 271 -14.14 34.10 12.55
CA SER A 271 -13.81 34.20 13.97
C SER A 271 -12.90 33.03 14.39
N GLY A 272 -11.61 33.29 14.56
CA GLY A 272 -10.64 32.30 15.04
C GLY A 272 -9.18 32.74 14.91
N ARG A 273 -8.25 31.89 15.35
CA ARG A 273 -6.83 32.00 14.99
C ARG A 273 -6.66 31.31 13.63
N PRO A 274 -6.20 32.00 12.59
CA PRO A 274 -6.03 31.37 11.28
C PRO A 274 -4.98 30.27 11.34
N VAL A 275 -5.27 29.12 10.74
CA VAL A 275 -4.24 28.13 10.44
C VAL A 275 -3.38 28.72 9.33
N THR A 276 -2.09 28.90 9.61
CA THR A 276 -1.14 29.56 8.70
C THR A 276 0.15 28.76 8.63
N LEU A 277 0.93 29.00 7.57
CA LEU A 277 2.26 28.42 7.39
C LEU A 277 3.32 29.51 7.53
N ALA A 278 4.50 29.13 8.05
CA ALA A 278 5.70 29.92 7.86
C ALA A 278 6.25 29.69 6.44
N PRO A 279 6.98 30.64 5.83
CA PRO A 279 7.60 30.44 4.51
C PRO A 279 8.56 29.25 4.47
N THR A 280 9.19 28.94 5.61
CA THR A 280 10.13 27.83 5.79
C THR A 280 9.46 26.50 6.15
N ALA A 281 8.14 26.47 6.33
CA ALA A 281 7.42 25.24 6.65
C ALA A 281 7.45 24.28 5.47
N SER A 282 7.51 22.97 5.76
CA SER A 282 7.58 21.97 4.70
C SER A 282 6.23 21.78 3.99
N LEU A 283 6.26 21.28 2.76
CA LEU A 283 5.03 20.88 2.07
C LEU A 283 4.27 19.77 2.80
N LYS A 284 4.96 18.89 3.54
CA LYS A 284 4.31 17.89 4.39
C LYS A 284 3.47 18.54 5.49
N ASP A 285 3.99 19.59 6.12
CA ASP A 285 3.24 20.36 7.10
C ASP A 285 2.01 21.01 6.46
N ALA A 286 2.15 21.54 5.23
CA ALA A 286 1.04 22.09 4.48
C ALA A 286 -0.06 21.05 4.19
N ILE A 287 0.32 19.88 3.68
CA ILE A 287 -0.59 18.75 3.41
C ILE A 287 -1.28 18.31 4.70
N TYR A 288 -0.51 18.11 5.77
CA TYR A 288 -1.02 17.70 7.08
C TYR A 288 -2.05 18.71 7.62
N LEU A 289 -1.75 20.01 7.58
CA LEU A 289 -2.68 21.04 8.03
C LEU A 289 -3.94 21.10 7.14
N MET A 290 -3.79 20.99 5.82
CA MET A 290 -4.94 20.97 4.91
C MET A 290 -5.85 19.77 5.13
N ASP A 291 -5.29 18.59 5.38
CA ASP A 291 -6.06 17.37 5.63
C ASP A 291 -6.70 17.41 7.02
N ARG A 292 -5.90 17.66 8.07
CA ARG A 292 -6.32 17.67 9.48
C ARG A 292 -7.44 18.67 9.76
N TYR A 293 -7.38 19.84 9.13
CA TYR A 293 -8.36 20.91 9.32
C TYR A 293 -9.34 21.04 8.14
N HIS A 294 -9.30 20.12 7.18
CA HIS A 294 -10.13 20.12 5.97
C HIS A 294 -10.10 21.45 5.20
N LEU A 295 -8.93 22.09 5.16
CA LEU A 295 -8.71 23.36 4.48
C LEU A 295 -8.30 23.13 3.02
N SER A 296 -8.61 24.09 2.16
CA SER A 296 -8.20 24.12 0.75
C SER A 296 -7.14 25.19 0.45
N HIS A 297 -6.97 26.15 1.36
CA HIS A 297 -6.08 27.30 1.25
C HIS A 297 -5.39 27.53 2.59
N LEU A 298 -4.07 27.75 2.55
CA LEU A 298 -3.26 28.07 3.72
C LEU A 298 -2.52 29.39 3.49
N PRO A 299 -2.86 30.46 4.23
CA PRO A 299 -2.09 31.69 4.19
C PRO A 299 -0.67 31.46 4.73
N VAL A 300 0.32 31.96 4.00
CA VAL A 300 1.72 31.96 4.43
C VAL A 300 2.02 33.30 5.08
N VAL A 301 2.48 33.27 6.33
CA VAL A 301 2.67 34.45 7.17
C VAL A 301 4.09 34.50 7.71
N GLU A 302 4.75 35.63 7.54
CA GLU A 302 6.06 35.94 8.10
C GLU A 302 5.95 37.20 8.96
N GLU A 303 6.44 37.16 10.20
CA GLU A 303 6.36 38.31 11.14
C GLU A 303 4.94 38.92 11.27
N ARG A 304 3.90 38.09 11.23
CA ARG A 304 2.46 38.47 11.26
C ARG A 304 1.93 39.17 10.00
N LYS A 305 2.71 39.24 8.92
CA LYS A 305 2.29 39.76 7.62
C LYS A 305 2.02 38.62 6.66
N LEU A 306 0.97 38.74 5.87
CA LEU A 306 0.68 37.81 4.77
C LEU A 306 1.74 37.99 3.68
N VAL A 307 2.48 36.93 3.35
CA VAL A 307 3.53 36.93 2.32
C VAL A 307 3.22 36.00 1.14
N GLY A 308 2.22 35.13 1.30
CA GLY A 308 1.74 34.28 0.23
C GLY A 308 0.53 33.44 0.63
N ILE A 309 0.10 32.58 -0.28
CA ILE A 309 -0.93 31.56 -0.03
C ILE A 309 -0.55 30.27 -0.76
N VAL A 310 -0.83 29.14 -0.13
CA VAL A 310 -0.66 27.81 -0.72
C VAL A 310 -2.04 27.15 -0.83
N THR A 311 -2.38 26.63 -2.00
CA THR A 311 -3.62 25.89 -2.24
C THR A 311 -3.37 24.41 -2.49
N ARG A 312 -4.42 23.59 -2.38
CA ARG A 312 -4.33 22.17 -2.77
C ARG A 312 -3.84 21.98 -4.21
N SER A 313 -4.24 22.86 -5.12
CA SER A 313 -3.80 22.83 -6.51
C SER A 313 -2.30 23.07 -6.62
N ASP A 314 -1.76 24.03 -5.88
CA ASP A 314 -0.31 24.30 -5.87
C ASP A 314 0.49 23.09 -5.37
N LEU A 315 0.00 22.42 -4.31
CA LEU A 315 0.62 21.19 -3.78
C LEU A 315 0.58 20.03 -4.79
N ILE A 316 -0.53 19.87 -5.52
CA ILE A 316 -0.66 18.83 -6.56
C ILE A 316 0.27 19.13 -7.74
N HIS A 317 0.36 20.38 -8.17
CA HIS A 317 1.27 20.79 -9.24
C HIS A 317 2.73 20.58 -8.85
N ALA A 318 3.14 20.99 -7.64
CA ALA A 318 4.48 20.73 -7.14
C ALA A 318 4.80 19.23 -7.07
N ALA A 319 3.86 18.41 -6.61
CA ALA A 319 4.03 16.95 -6.57
C ALA A 319 4.19 16.35 -7.98
N ALA A 320 3.47 16.86 -8.98
CA ALA A 320 3.56 16.40 -10.36
C ALA A 320 4.89 16.76 -11.03
N GLU A 321 5.38 17.99 -10.83
CA GLU A 321 6.67 18.45 -11.36
C GLU A 321 7.85 17.62 -10.82
N GLN A 322 7.82 17.27 -9.52
CA GLN A 322 8.84 16.40 -8.93
C GLN A 322 8.83 14.98 -9.53
N ARG A 323 7.70 14.54 -10.09
CA ARG A 323 7.54 13.22 -10.69
C ARG A 323 8.06 13.14 -12.12
N GLU A 324 7.98 14.23 -12.89
CA GLU A 324 8.57 14.31 -14.24
C GLU A 324 10.10 14.24 -14.23
N ALA A 325 10.74 14.55 -13.09
CA ALA A 325 12.19 14.47 -12.89
C ALA A 325 12.72 13.04 -12.63
N GLN A 326 11.85 12.02 -12.46
CA GLN A 326 12.25 10.62 -12.29
C GLN A 326 11.88 9.78 -13.52
N PRO A 327 12.73 8.80 -13.92
CA PRO A 327 12.49 8.00 -15.11
C PRO A 327 11.18 7.19 -14.98
N VAL A 328 10.33 7.37 -15.98
CA VAL A 328 8.92 6.96 -16.08
C VAL A 328 8.74 5.43 -15.97
N LEU A 329 7.99 4.96 -14.96
CA LEU A 329 7.28 3.67 -15.02
C LEU A 329 6.35 3.67 -16.23
N PRO A 330 6.11 2.53 -16.93
CA PRO A 330 5.34 2.49 -18.17
C PRO A 330 4.03 3.27 -18.03
N ALA A 331 3.81 4.19 -18.98
CA ALA A 331 2.76 5.20 -18.94
C ALA A 331 1.44 4.61 -18.42
N ILE A 332 0.95 5.15 -17.31
CA ILE A 332 -0.41 4.88 -16.83
C ILE A 332 -1.33 5.48 -17.88
N ALA A 333 -1.76 4.65 -18.84
CA ALA A 333 -2.81 5.03 -19.77
C ALA A 333 -4.07 5.31 -18.93
N PRO A 334 -4.75 6.45 -19.12
CA PRO A 334 -6.03 6.68 -18.46
C PRO A 334 -6.97 5.51 -18.80
N SER A 335 -7.72 5.03 -17.82
CA SER A 335 -8.61 3.87 -17.98
C SER A 335 -9.78 4.11 -18.96
N TYR A 336 -9.89 5.32 -19.50
CA TYR A 336 -10.86 5.73 -20.50
C TYR A 336 -10.30 6.87 -21.36
N VAL A 337 -10.88 7.06 -22.55
CA VAL A 337 -10.58 8.20 -23.42
C VAL A 337 -11.14 9.46 -22.78
N VAL A 338 -10.26 10.30 -22.23
CA VAL A 338 -10.63 11.67 -21.85
C VAL A 338 -10.83 12.45 -23.15
N TYR A 339 -12.08 12.67 -23.56
CA TYR A 339 -12.37 13.66 -24.60
C TYR A 339 -12.06 15.05 -24.03
N VAL A 340 -10.86 15.55 -24.32
CA VAL A 340 -10.55 16.97 -24.11
C VAL A 340 -11.34 17.75 -25.15
N SER A 341 -12.53 18.23 -24.79
CA SER A 341 -13.23 19.20 -25.62
C SER A 341 -12.40 20.48 -25.62
N ARG A 342 -11.54 20.66 -26.62
CA ARG A 342 -11.06 22.00 -26.95
C ARG A 342 -12.28 22.74 -27.46
N SER A 343 -12.92 23.53 -26.60
CA SER A 343 -13.91 24.50 -27.06
C SER A 343 -13.24 25.34 -28.15
N PRO A 344 -13.79 25.39 -29.38
CA PRO A 344 -13.27 26.27 -30.41
C PRO A 344 -13.31 27.69 -29.84
N ARG A 345 -12.18 28.40 -29.86
CA ARG A 345 -12.12 29.80 -29.43
C ARG A 345 -12.89 30.74 -30.37
N ASP A 346 -13.41 30.23 -31.47
CA ASP A 346 -14.20 30.99 -32.44
C ASP A 346 -15.48 30.23 -32.76
N GLY A 347 -16.63 30.88 -32.55
CA GLY A 347 -17.98 30.31 -32.61
C GLY A 347 -18.47 29.95 -34.02
N GLN A 348 -17.74 29.13 -34.76
CA GLN A 348 -18.20 28.53 -36.02
C GLN A 348 -17.71 27.08 -36.14
N GLY A 349 -18.55 26.14 -35.74
CA GLY A 349 -18.37 24.71 -35.98
C GLY A 349 -19.70 23.97 -35.81
N PRO A 350 -19.97 22.92 -36.61
CA PRO A 350 -21.27 22.25 -36.63
C PRO A 350 -21.58 21.59 -35.27
N PRO A 351 -22.86 21.37 -34.94
CA PRO A 351 -23.25 20.84 -33.63
C PRO A 351 -22.66 19.45 -33.39
N ALA A 352 -22.25 19.19 -32.14
CA ALA A 352 -21.71 17.91 -31.72
C ALA A 352 -22.70 16.76 -32.00
N PRO A 353 -22.25 15.61 -32.54
CA PRO A 353 -23.12 14.47 -32.74
C PRO A 353 -23.57 13.86 -31.40
N ALA A 354 -24.75 13.26 -31.41
CA ALA A 354 -25.42 12.74 -30.22
C ALA A 354 -24.64 11.59 -29.54
N VAL A 355 -24.76 11.57 -28.21
CA VAL A 355 -24.15 10.61 -27.29
C VAL A 355 -24.66 9.20 -27.60
N GLU A 356 -23.77 8.30 -28.02
CA GLU A 356 -24.05 6.86 -28.08
C GLU A 356 -23.47 6.21 -26.81
N GLN A 357 -24.35 5.67 -25.96
CA GLN A 357 -23.93 4.87 -24.81
C GLN A 357 -23.35 3.53 -25.30
N PRO A 358 -22.25 3.04 -24.74
CA PRO A 358 -21.68 1.77 -25.17
C PRO A 358 -22.61 0.62 -24.77
N ALA A 359 -23.10 -0.11 -25.78
CA ALA A 359 -23.76 -1.38 -25.56
C ALA A 359 -22.74 -2.42 -25.05
N ASP A 360 -23.14 -3.16 -24.02
CA ASP A 360 -22.46 -4.36 -23.56
C ASP A 360 -22.21 -5.33 -24.72
N GLY A 361 -21.00 -5.90 -24.75
CA GLY A 361 -20.77 -7.17 -25.43
C GLY A 361 -19.67 -7.16 -26.48
N THR A 362 -18.58 -7.87 -26.15
CA THR A 362 -17.77 -8.67 -27.08
C THR A 362 -17.25 -7.98 -28.35
N ALA A 363 -16.00 -7.54 -28.34
CA ALA A 363 -15.24 -7.25 -29.54
C ALA A 363 -14.09 -8.25 -29.71
N THR A 364 -14.37 -9.28 -30.50
CA THR A 364 -13.40 -10.09 -31.24
C THR A 364 -12.43 -9.17 -31.98
N ALA A 365 -11.13 -9.40 -31.81
CA ALA A 365 -10.10 -8.74 -32.60
C ALA A 365 -10.21 -9.21 -34.06
N ALA A 366 -10.67 -8.33 -34.94
CA ALA A 366 -10.50 -8.45 -36.37
C ALA A 366 -9.33 -7.55 -36.79
N THR A 367 -8.24 -8.21 -37.18
CA THR A 367 -7.05 -7.64 -37.80
C THR A 367 -7.45 -7.03 -39.14
N GLY A 368 -7.11 -5.75 -39.36
CA GLY A 368 -7.47 -5.01 -40.56
C GLY A 368 -6.46 -3.91 -40.84
N ASP A 369 -5.32 -4.34 -41.36
CA ASP A 369 -4.30 -3.53 -42.01
C ASP A 369 -4.90 -2.57 -43.05
N ARG A 370 -4.54 -1.27 -42.97
CA ARG A 370 -4.43 -0.35 -44.13
C ARG A 370 -3.84 1.00 -43.72
N LEU A 371 -2.52 1.06 -43.85
CA LEU A 371 -1.78 2.27 -44.22
C LEU A 371 -2.27 2.81 -45.58
N GLY A 372 -2.24 4.14 -45.74
CA GLY A 372 -1.85 4.75 -47.01
C GLY A 372 -2.87 5.63 -47.75
N ALA A 373 -2.84 6.92 -47.41
CA ALA A 373 -2.57 8.03 -48.34
C ALA A 373 -3.57 8.47 -49.43
N ARG A 374 -3.63 9.82 -49.53
CA ARG A 374 -3.88 10.72 -50.68
C ARG A 374 -5.30 11.17 -51.03
N ALA A 375 -5.56 12.42 -50.65
CA ALA A 375 -5.91 13.57 -51.49
C ALA A 375 -6.58 13.32 -52.85
N ALA A 376 -7.76 13.92 -53.05
CA ALA A 376 -8.06 14.83 -54.17
C ALA A 376 -9.46 15.48 -54.02
N VAL A 377 -9.49 16.78 -54.34
CA VAL A 377 -10.62 17.72 -54.61
C VAL A 377 -11.38 18.25 -53.41
#